data_AF-A0A383A8U0-F1
#
_entry.id   AF-A0A383A8U0-F1
#
_cell.length_a   1.000
_cell.length_b   1.000
_cell.length_c   1.000
_cell.angle_alpha   90.00
_cell.angle_beta   90.00
_cell.angle_gamma   90.00
#
_symmetry.space_group_name_H-M   'P 1'
#
loop_
_entity.id
_entity.type
_entity.pdbx_description
1 polymer ?
#
loop_
_entity_poly.entity_id
_entity_poly.type
_entity_poly.pdbx_seq_one_letter_code
_entity_poly.pdbx_strand_id
1 'polypeptide(L)' 'MGDIIFIEFPNIDQEIDKNEPFGTIEAVKTVADLFAPVSGKVIKINETLE' A
#
# COMPACT_ATOMS: atom_id res chain seq x y z
N MET A 1 10.23 0.99 -14.92
CA MET A 1 9.22 0.65 -13.90
C MET A 1 7.95 1.25 -14.45
N GLY A 2 7.05 0.38 -14.94
CA GLY A 2 5.90 0.80 -15.76
C GLY A 2 5.02 1.80 -15.05
N ASP A 3 4.24 2.53 -15.84
CA ASP A 3 3.32 3.55 -15.33
C ASP A 3 2.38 2.93 -14.29
N ILE A 4 2.45 3.47 -13.07
CA ILE A 4 1.57 3.11 -11.96
C ILE A 4 0.22 3.75 -12.26
N ILE A 5 -0.82 2.92 -12.34
CA ILE A 5 -2.17 3.38 -12.67
C ILE A 5 -3.06 3.43 -11.43
N PHE A 6 -2.79 2.60 -10.43
CA PHE A 6 -3.57 2.59 -9.20
C PHE A 6 -2.77 2.06 -8.01
N ILE A 7 -3.05 2.59 -6.82
CA ILE A 7 -2.51 2.11 -5.55
C ILE A 7 -3.65 1.98 -4.55
N GLU A 8 -3.84 0.77 -4.03
CA GLU A 8 -4.77 0.51 -2.92
C GLU A 8 -4.04 0.71 -1.59
N PHE A 9 -4.45 1.74 -0.85
CA PHE A 9 -3.91 2.07 0.46
C PHE A 9 -4.74 1.44 1.59
N PRO A 10 -4.12 1.10 2.73
CA PRO A 10 -4.84 0.68 3.94
C PRO A 10 -5.61 1.86 4.54
N ASN A 11 -6.57 1.58 5.41
CA ASN A 11 -7.30 2.64 6.09
C ASN A 11 -6.39 3.41 7.04
N ILE A 12 -6.57 4.73 7.10
CA ILE A 12 -6.00 5.54 8.19
C ILE A 12 -6.54 4.97 9.51
N ASP A 13 -5.67 4.89 10.51
CA ASP A 13 -5.87 4.26 11.81
C ASP A 13 -5.95 2.72 11.82
N GLN A 14 -5.70 2.04 10.70
CA GLN A 14 -5.57 0.59 10.68
C GLN A 14 -4.26 0.14 11.34
N GLU A 15 -4.33 -0.93 12.15
CA GLU A 15 -3.15 -1.64 12.63
C GLU A 15 -2.66 -2.60 11.55
N ILE A 16 -1.39 -2.51 11.22
CA ILE A 16 -0.69 -3.35 10.25
C ILE A 16 0.43 -4.11 10.96
N ASP A 17 0.62 -5.37 10.63
CA ASP A 17 1.68 -6.20 11.21
C ASP A 17 2.86 -6.38 10.26
N LYS A 18 4.06 -6.56 10.84
CA LYS A 18 5.27 -6.79 10.07
C LYS A 18 5.13 -8.04 9.19
N ASN A 19 5.45 -7.88 7.91
CA ASN A 19 5.29 -8.85 6.83
C ASN A 19 3.83 -9.15 6.44
N GLU A 20 2.85 -8.39 6.92
CA GLU A 20 1.49 -8.48 6.43
C GLU A 20 1.33 -7.60 5.17
N PRO A 21 0.60 -8.06 4.14
CA PRO A 21 0.23 -7.21 3.02
C PRO A 21 -0.70 -6.09 3.50
N PHE A 22 -0.29 -4.83 3.31
CA PHE A 22 -1.05 -3.65 3.73
C PHE A 22 -1.72 -2.92 2.57
N GLY A 23 -1.37 -3.26 1.33
CA GLY A 23 -1.88 -2.59 0.14
C GLY A 23 -1.36 -3.25 -1.12
N THR A 24 -1.87 -2.80 -2.25
CA THR A 24 -1.54 -3.37 -3.56
C THR A 24 -1.24 -2.25 -4.54
N ILE A 25 -0.21 -2.40 -5.36
CA ILE A 25 0.02 -1.49 -6.48
C ILE A 25 -0.35 -2.20 -7.78
N GLU A 26 -1.08 -1.50 -8.63
CA GLU A 26 -1.42 -1.94 -9.97
C GLU A 26 -0.75 -1.02 -11.00
N ALA A 27 0.04 -1.66 -11.87
CA ALA A 27 0.63 -1.07 -13.05
C ALA A 27 -0.01 -1.71 -14.29
N VAL A 28 0.12 -1.05 -15.44
CA VAL A 28 -0.49 -1.43 -16.73
C VAL A 28 -0.35 -2.93 -17.09
N LYS A 29 0.71 -3.61 -16.60
CA LYS A 29 0.96 -5.04 -16.85
C LYS A 29 1.39 -5.82 -15.61
N THR A 30 1.30 -5.24 -14.41
CA THR A 30 1.88 -5.87 -13.22
C THR A 30 1.11 -5.45 -11.99
N VAL A 31 0.72 -6.44 -11.20
CA VAL A 31 0.20 -6.23 -9.85
C VAL A 31 1.29 -6.66 -8.88
N ALA A 32 1.52 -5.87 -7.84
CA ALA A 32 2.46 -6.22 -6.79
C ALA A 32 1.90 -5.84 -5.42
N ASP A 33 2.01 -6.77 -4.48
CA ASP A 33 1.58 -6.58 -3.10
C ASP A 33 2.63 -5.80 -2.30
N LEU A 34 2.17 -4.89 -1.45
CA LEU A 34 3.01 -4.13 -0.52
C LEU A 34 2.98 -4.79 0.85
N PHE A 35 4.15 -5.20 1.33
CA PHE A 35 4.31 -5.82 2.65
C PHE A 35 4.81 -4.81 3.67
N ALA A 36 4.21 -4.83 4.86
CA ALA A 36 4.55 -3.87 5.90
C ALA A 36 5.93 -4.20 6.50
N PRO A 37 6.90 -3.27 6.46
CA PRO A 37 8.26 -3.53 6.96
C PRO A 37 8.31 -3.61 8.49
N VAL A 38 7.30 -3.05 9.17
CA VAL A 38 7.17 -2.96 10.63
C VAL A 38 5.71 -3.09 11.03
N SER A 39 5.46 -3.61 12.24
CA SER A 39 4.13 -3.52 12.86
C SER A 39 3.90 -2.11 13.37
N GLY A 40 2.71 -1.57 13.16
CA GLY A 40 2.37 -0.23 13.61
C GLY A 40 0.97 0.20 13.17
N LYS A 41 0.64 1.46 13.42
CA LYS A 41 -0.63 2.05 13.02
C LYS A 41 -0.43 2.99 11.84
N VAL A 42 -1.28 2.89 10.83
CA VAL A 42 -1.27 3.79 9.67
C VAL A 42 -1.77 5.16 10.12
N ILE A 43 -0.89 6.11 10.35
CA ILE A 43 -1.27 7.47 10.80
C ILE A 43 -1.64 8.41 9.65
N LYS A 44 -1.19 8.09 8.44
CA LYS A 44 -1.33 8.95 7.27
C LYS A 44 -1.06 8.13 6.01
N ILE A 45 -1.89 8.33 5.00
CA ILE A 45 -1.66 7.82 3.64
C ILE A 45 -1.34 8.99 2.71
N ASN A 46 -0.71 8.70 1.57
CA ASN A 46 -0.43 9.72 0.57
C ASN A 46 -1.57 9.76 -0.47
N GLU A 47 -2.59 10.55 -0.17
CA GLU A 47 -3.79 10.77 -1.01
C GLU A 47 -3.46 11.33 -2.40
N THR A 48 -2.25 11.84 -2.62
CA THR A 48 -1.80 12.35 -3.94
C THR A 48 -1.63 11.23 -4.98
N LEU A 49 -1.60 9.98 -4.53
CA LEU A 49 -1.40 8.79 -5.36
C LEU A 49 -2.68 7.96 -5.56
N GLU A 50 -3.83 8.49 -5.10
CA GLU A 50 -5.17 7.93 -5.30
C GLU A 50 -5.74 8.28 -6.68
#